data_AF-F0EZK7-F1
#
_entry.id   AF-F0EZK7-F1
#
_cell.length_a   1.000
_cell.length_b   1.000
_cell.length_c   1.000
_cell.angle_alpha   90.00
_cell.angle_beta   90.00
_cell.angle_gamma   90.00
#
_symmetry.space_group_name_H-M   'P 1'
#
loop_
_entity.id
_entity.type
_entity.pdbx_description
1 polymer ?
#
loop_
_entity_poly.entity_id
_entity_poly.type
_entity_poly.pdbx_seq_one_letter_code
_entity_poly.pdbx_strand_id
1 'polypeptide(L)'
;MNNRQKIALACGLLLFALLKVAAVHWWQQRQNAPAAQVQAACSVTNGGCPFLDGATLHLIGVGNAKTPFTIEARHVPPHVRSISASFQMNHMEMGFNRFELQKVDETTWRVSSVYLPLCVEGRNDWQIHWQADGRSFSAGFQTQP
;
A
#
# COMPACT_ATOMS: atom_id res chain seq x y z
N MET A 1 -36.90 -26.90 27.53
CA MET A 1 -36.68 -25.61 26.83
C MET A 1 -37.95 -25.23 26.08
N ASN A 2 -38.64 -24.18 26.51
CA ASN A 2 -39.94 -23.77 25.96
C ASN A 2 -39.81 -23.10 24.58
N ASN A 3 -40.87 -23.12 23.77
CA ASN A 3 -40.85 -22.55 22.40
C ASN A 3 -40.40 -21.08 22.38
N ARG A 4 -40.72 -20.28 23.40
CA ARG A 4 -40.23 -18.91 23.54
C ARG A 4 -38.69 -18.82 23.64
N GLN A 5 -38.05 -19.75 24.33
CA GLN A 5 -36.58 -19.82 24.44
C GLN A 5 -35.95 -20.23 23.12
N LYS A 6 -36.57 -21.16 22.37
CA LYS A 6 -36.12 -21.57 21.03
C LYS A 6 -36.21 -20.42 20.02
N ILE A 7 -37.31 -19.66 20.03
CA ILE A 7 -37.49 -18.49 19.17
C ILE A 7 -36.48 -17.40 19.52
N ALA A 8 -36.29 -17.09 20.81
CA ALA A 8 -35.30 -16.11 21.24
C ALA A 8 -33.86 -16.51 20.84
N LEU A 9 -33.51 -17.80 20.99
CA LEU A 9 -32.21 -18.32 20.56
C LEU A 9 -32.03 -18.20 19.04
N ALA A 10 -33.05 -18.57 18.25
CA ALA A 10 -33.02 -18.48 16.80
C ALA A 10 -32.87 -17.02 16.32
N CYS A 11 -33.63 -16.09 16.91
CA CYS A 11 -33.50 -14.66 16.63
C CYS A 11 -32.10 -14.14 17.01
N GLY A 12 -31.55 -14.55 18.16
CA GLY A 12 -30.21 -14.16 18.58
C GLY A 12 -29.12 -14.64 17.62
N LEU A 13 -29.21 -15.90 17.16
CA LEU A 13 -28.27 -16.46 16.19
C LEU A 13 -28.36 -15.77 14.82
N LEU A 14 -29.57 -15.46 14.35
CA LEU A 14 -29.77 -14.70 13.11
C LEU A 14 -29.15 -13.29 13.20
N LEU A 15 -29.36 -12.60 14.33
CA LEU A 15 -28.82 -11.26 14.53
C LEU A 15 -27.29 -11.26 14.56
N PHE A 16 -26.69 -12.26 15.23
CA PHE A 16 -25.25 -12.46 15.26
C PHE A 16 -24.66 -12.78 13.87
N ALA A 17 -25.35 -13.61 13.08
CA ALA A 17 -24.95 -13.90 11.70
C ALA A 17 -24.96 -12.64 10.83
N LEU A 18 -26.01 -11.82 10.92
CA LEU A 18 -26.11 -10.54 10.19
C LEU A 18 -24.98 -9.58 10.57
N LEU A 19 -24.68 -9.46 11.87
CA LEU A 19 -23.56 -8.63 12.35
C LEU A 19 -22.22 -9.07 11.78
N LYS A 20 -21.97 -10.40 11.73
CA LYS A 20 -20.74 -10.92 11.11
C LYS A 20 -20.66 -10.62 9.62
N VAL A 21 -21.76 -10.83 8.87
CA VAL A 21 -21.79 -10.54 7.43
C VAL A 21 -21.53 -9.05 7.18
N ALA A 22 -22.15 -8.16 7.95
CA ALA A 22 -21.89 -6.72 7.85
C ALA A 22 -20.42 -6.36 8.14
N ALA A 23 -19.82 -6.97 9.18
CA ALA A 23 -18.43 -6.76 9.52
C ALA A 23 -17.47 -7.26 8.42
N VAL A 24 -17.73 -8.44 7.85
CA VAL A 24 -16.94 -8.99 6.73
C VAL A 24 -17.08 -8.12 5.50
N HIS A 25 -18.29 -7.71 5.14
CA HIS A 25 -18.53 -6.86 3.97
C HIS A 25 -17.82 -5.52 4.10
N TRP A 26 -17.88 -4.91 5.28
CA TRP A 26 -17.15 -3.67 5.58
C TRP A 26 -15.63 -3.84 5.50
N TRP A 27 -15.10 -4.97 5.99
CA TRP A 27 -13.68 -5.28 5.91
C TRP A 27 -13.21 -5.51 4.46
N GLN A 28 -14.00 -6.24 3.67
CA GLN A 28 -13.69 -6.56 2.28
C GLN A 28 -13.73 -5.33 1.37
N GLN A 29 -14.65 -4.38 1.63
CA GLN A 29 -14.64 -3.07 0.96
C GLN A 29 -13.38 -2.26 1.24
N ARG A 30 -12.78 -2.37 2.44
CA ARG A 30 -11.49 -1.74 2.75
C ARG A 30 -10.31 -2.41 2.06
N GLN A 31 -10.39 -3.71 1.78
CA GLN A 31 -9.35 -4.45 1.07
C GLN A 31 -9.41 -4.24 -0.44
N ASN A 32 -10.61 -4.04 -0.98
CA ASN A 32 -10.83 -3.69 -2.39
C ASN A 32 -10.47 -2.22 -2.64
N ALA A 33 -9.23 -1.84 -2.33
CA ALA A 33 -8.69 -0.57 -2.78
C ALA A 33 -8.80 -0.53 -4.31
N PRO A 34 -9.23 0.61 -4.91
CA PRO A 34 -9.32 0.74 -6.36
C PRO A 34 -7.98 0.36 -7.00
N ALA A 35 -8.07 -0.32 -8.16
CA ALA A 35 -6.91 -0.75 -8.91
C ALA A 35 -5.91 0.40 -9.03
N ALA A 36 -4.64 0.14 -8.68
CA ALA A 36 -3.62 1.16 -8.67
C ALA A 36 -3.48 1.81 -10.06
N GLN A 37 -3.44 3.14 -10.10
CA GLN A 37 -3.17 3.89 -11.32
C GLN A 37 -1.72 3.63 -11.75
N VAL A 38 -1.56 2.78 -12.76
CA VAL A 38 -0.24 2.39 -13.30
C VAL A 38 0.43 3.58 -13.96
N GLN A 39 1.61 3.95 -13.47
CA GLN A 39 2.45 5.02 -14.02
C GLN A 39 3.39 4.43 -15.08
N ALA A 40 2.85 4.12 -16.26
CA ALA A 40 3.54 3.34 -17.29
C ALA A 40 4.75 4.02 -17.97
N ALA A 41 4.93 5.33 -17.79
CA ALA A 41 5.92 6.13 -18.53
C ALA A 41 6.96 6.84 -17.64
N CYS A 42 7.00 6.56 -16.33
CA CYS A 42 7.94 7.20 -15.41
C CYS A 42 9.03 6.24 -14.93
N SER A 43 10.17 6.80 -14.52
CA SER A 43 11.22 6.06 -13.81
C SER A 43 11.23 6.50 -12.36
N VAL A 44 10.73 5.65 -11.46
CA VAL A 44 10.66 5.98 -10.03
C VAL A 44 12.03 6.13 -9.40
N THR A 45 13.08 5.55 -9.98
CA THR A 45 14.48 5.69 -9.53
C THR A 45 15.19 6.85 -10.21
N ASN A 46 14.84 7.19 -11.45
CA ASN A 46 15.47 8.26 -12.24
C ASN A 46 14.47 9.38 -12.56
N GLY A 47 14.32 10.33 -11.63
CA GLY A 47 13.48 11.52 -11.79
C GLY A 47 12.12 11.44 -11.08
N GLY A 48 11.69 10.24 -10.70
CA GLY A 48 10.47 10.02 -9.95
C GLY A 48 9.23 9.90 -10.83
N CYS A 49 8.12 9.50 -10.21
CA CYS A 49 6.83 9.29 -10.85
C CYS A 49 5.83 10.35 -10.38
N PRO A 50 5.17 11.08 -11.29
CA PRO A 50 4.14 12.02 -10.91
C PRO A 50 2.94 11.26 -10.35
N PHE A 51 2.33 11.82 -9.31
CA PHE A 51 1.05 11.39 -8.75
C PHE A 51 0.35 12.61 -8.18
N LEU A 52 -0.96 12.57 -7.97
CA LEU A 52 -1.75 13.67 -7.37
C LEU A 52 -1.35 15.09 -7.83
N ASP A 53 -1.97 15.63 -8.89
CA ASP A 53 -1.93 17.05 -9.28
C ASP A 53 -0.63 17.82 -8.93
N GLY A 54 0.53 17.29 -9.34
CA GLY A 54 1.84 17.93 -9.19
C GLY A 54 2.82 17.24 -8.22
N ALA A 55 2.38 16.28 -7.39
CA ALA A 55 3.28 15.54 -6.53
C ALA A 55 4.19 14.58 -7.31
N THR A 56 5.35 14.25 -6.76
CA THR A 56 6.30 13.31 -7.39
C THR A 56 6.87 12.36 -6.36
N LEU A 57 6.81 11.06 -6.61
CA LEU A 57 7.40 10.01 -5.79
C LEU A 57 8.75 9.56 -6.38
N HIS A 58 9.81 9.59 -5.59
CA HIS A 58 11.17 9.22 -6.00
C HIS A 58 11.76 8.21 -5.02
N LEU A 59 12.35 7.14 -5.55
CA LEU A 59 13.24 6.24 -4.83
C LEU A 59 14.70 6.71 -4.97
N ILE A 60 15.32 7.06 -3.85
CA ILE A 60 16.66 7.63 -3.80
C ILE A 60 17.63 6.61 -3.21
N GLY A 61 18.68 6.27 -3.96
CA GLY A 61 19.73 5.36 -3.50
C GLY A 61 19.40 3.88 -3.65
N VAL A 62 18.51 3.50 -4.57
CA VAL A 62 18.22 2.10 -4.87
C VAL A 62 19.47 1.44 -5.47
N GLY A 63 20.08 0.54 -4.70
CA GLY A 63 21.20 -0.30 -5.14
C GLY A 63 20.75 -1.75 -5.31
N ASN A 64 21.42 -2.64 -4.58
CA ASN A 64 21.02 -4.05 -4.48
C ASN A 64 19.95 -4.24 -3.38
N ALA A 65 19.35 -5.43 -3.31
CA ALA A 65 18.29 -5.74 -2.35
C ALA A 65 18.71 -5.60 -0.86
N LYS A 66 20.00 -5.55 -0.55
CA LYS A 66 20.54 -5.43 0.81
C LYS A 66 20.88 -4.00 1.21
N THR A 67 20.87 -3.07 0.26
CA THR A 67 21.16 -1.66 0.54
C THR A 67 19.89 -0.92 0.94
N PRO A 68 19.90 -0.17 2.06
CA PRO A 68 18.79 0.70 2.38
C PRO A 68 18.69 1.85 1.37
N PHE A 69 17.47 2.28 1.11
CA PHE A 69 17.18 3.44 0.27
C PHE A 69 16.10 4.31 0.92
N THR A 70 15.85 5.47 0.31
CA THR A 70 14.84 6.43 0.76
C THR A 70 13.69 6.48 -0.23
N ILE A 71 12.46 6.52 0.29
CA ILE A 71 11.26 6.88 -0.47
C ILE A 71 10.95 8.34 -0.13
N GLU A 72 10.85 9.18 -1.14
CA GLU A 72 10.54 10.59 -0.99
C GLU A 72 9.37 10.98 -1.89
N ALA A 73 8.38 11.65 -1.34
CA ALA A 73 7.35 12.34 -2.10
C ALA A 73 7.53 13.85 -1.94
N ARG A 74 7.64 14.57 -3.06
CA ARG A 74 7.76 16.04 -3.10
C ARG A 74 6.52 16.68 -3.73
N HIS A 75 6.33 17.97 -3.46
CA HIS A 75 5.20 18.78 -3.95
C HIS A 75 3.84 18.17 -3.60
N VAL A 76 3.75 17.49 -2.46
CA VAL A 76 2.52 16.86 -2.00
C VAL A 76 1.51 17.96 -1.61
N PRO A 77 0.26 17.92 -2.12
CA PRO A 77 -0.76 18.86 -1.74
C PRO A 77 -1.04 18.88 -0.22
N PRO A 78 -1.37 20.04 0.37
CA PRO A 78 -1.51 20.18 1.82
C PRO A 78 -2.69 19.40 2.41
N HIS A 79 -3.66 19.00 1.58
CA HIS A 79 -4.81 18.21 2.01
C HIS A 79 -4.47 16.73 2.27
N VAL A 80 -3.32 16.25 1.79
CA VAL A 80 -2.90 14.85 1.93
C VAL A 80 -2.57 14.54 3.38
N ARG A 81 -3.20 13.49 3.94
CA ARG A 81 -3.07 13.12 5.36
C ARG A 81 -2.20 11.91 5.59
N SER A 82 -2.10 11.00 4.63
CA SER A 82 -1.22 9.84 4.73
C SER A 82 -0.67 9.45 3.38
N ILE A 83 0.58 8.97 3.40
CA ILE A 83 1.22 8.32 2.25
C ILE A 83 1.89 7.05 2.74
N SER A 84 1.54 5.93 2.12
CA SER A 84 2.16 4.63 2.40
C SER A 84 2.68 4.00 1.12
N ALA A 85 3.78 3.27 1.20
CA ALA A 85 4.33 2.50 0.09
C ALA A 85 4.50 1.03 0.48
N SER A 86 4.37 0.14 -0.49
CA SER A 86 4.68 -1.29 -0.40
C SER A 86 5.35 -1.76 -1.69
N PHE A 87 5.99 -2.93 -1.63
CA PHE A 87 6.72 -3.48 -2.75
C PHE A 87 6.19 -4.87 -3.10
N GLN A 88 6.11 -5.17 -4.39
CA GLN A 88 5.79 -6.53 -4.83
C GLN A 88 6.67 -6.88 -6.02
N MET A 89 6.83 -8.17 -6.27
CA MET A 89 7.38 -8.66 -7.54
C MET A 89 6.24 -9.20 -8.39
N ASN A 90 6.44 -9.28 -9.70
CA ASN A 90 5.42 -9.85 -10.58
C ASN A 90 5.05 -11.27 -10.11
N HIS A 91 3.75 -11.51 -9.90
CA HIS A 91 3.18 -12.78 -9.44
C HIS A 91 3.67 -13.25 -8.06
N MET A 92 4.18 -12.35 -7.21
CA MET A 92 4.64 -12.68 -5.86
C MET A 92 4.15 -11.66 -4.82
N GLU A 93 3.35 -12.14 -3.88
CA GLU A 93 2.97 -11.41 -2.67
C GLU A 93 4.13 -11.43 -1.68
N MET A 94 4.62 -10.24 -1.32
CA MET A 94 5.81 -10.10 -0.47
C MET A 94 5.48 -10.05 1.04
N GLY A 95 4.21 -10.23 1.40
CA GLY A 95 3.75 -10.18 2.79
C GLY A 95 3.81 -8.77 3.39
N PHE A 96 4.19 -8.68 4.66
CA PHE A 96 4.22 -7.41 5.39
C PHE A 96 5.43 -6.56 4.98
N ASN A 97 5.24 -5.58 4.10
CA ASN A 97 6.28 -4.62 3.71
C ASN A 97 5.74 -3.20 3.45
N ARG A 98 4.76 -2.78 4.26
CA ARG A 98 4.17 -1.45 4.19
C ARG A 98 5.00 -0.45 4.98
N PHE A 99 5.38 0.64 4.33
CA PHE A 99 6.13 1.75 4.88
C PHE A 99 5.27 3.01 4.87
N GLU A 100 5.04 3.59 6.05
CA GLU A 100 4.36 4.88 6.19
C GLU A 100 5.41 6.00 6.05
N LEU A 101 5.20 6.90 5.09
CA LEU A 101 6.04 8.08 4.95
C LEU A 101 5.70 9.07 6.05
N GLN A 102 6.72 9.73 6.59
CA GLN A 102 6.57 10.79 7.58
C GLN A 102 6.63 12.15 6.89
N LYS A 103 5.76 13.06 7.31
CA LYS A 103 5.79 14.45 6.83
C LYS A 103 7.05 15.13 7.37
N VAL A 104 7.95 15.53 6.48
CA VAL A 104 9.21 16.21 6.82
C VAL A 104 9.02 17.72 6.82
N ASP A 105 8.28 18.24 5.86
CA ASP A 105 7.88 19.65 5.75
C ASP A 105 6.48 19.76 5.12
N GLU A 106 6.02 20.97 4.78
CA GLU A 106 4.68 21.19 4.24
C GLU A 106 4.37 20.40 2.97
N THR A 107 5.39 20.13 2.15
CA THR A 107 5.25 19.55 0.80
C THR A 107 6.02 18.24 0.62
N THR A 108 6.89 17.89 1.57
CA THR A 108 7.78 16.73 1.49
C THR A 108 7.41 15.67 2.52
N TRP A 109 7.26 14.45 2.05
CA TRP A 109 7.10 13.25 2.86
C TRP A 109 8.23 12.29 2.58
N ARG A 110 8.75 11.63 3.62
CA ARG A 110 9.91 10.76 3.49
C ARG A 110 9.87 9.60 4.47
N VAL A 111 10.39 8.47 4.03
CA VAL A 111 10.86 7.39 4.89
C VAL A 111 12.25 6.96 4.42
N SER A 112 13.17 6.83 5.37
CA SER A 112 14.55 6.40 5.11
C SER A 112 14.75 4.99 5.64
N SER A 113 15.87 4.38 5.26
CA SER A 113 16.24 3.03 5.71
C SER A 113 15.23 1.96 5.31
N VAL A 114 14.65 2.10 4.11
CA VAL A 114 13.77 1.10 3.52
C VAL A 114 14.60 -0.02 2.93
N TYR A 115 14.24 -1.26 3.27
CA TYR A 115 14.85 -2.48 2.73
C TYR A 115 13.83 -3.22 1.89
N LEU A 116 14.26 -3.69 0.71
CA LEU A 116 13.45 -4.65 -0.04
C LEU A 116 13.51 -6.01 0.63
N PRO A 117 12.41 -6.80 0.61
CA PRO A 117 12.48 -8.18 1.06
C PRO A 117 13.46 -8.98 0.22
N LEU A 118 14.17 -9.93 0.86
CA LEU A 118 15.15 -10.76 0.16
C LEU A 118 14.45 -11.77 -0.76
N CYS A 119 14.77 -11.74 -2.06
CA CYS A 119 14.35 -12.76 -3.00
C CYS A 119 15.41 -13.87 -3.07
N VAL A 120 15.07 -15.09 -2.64
CA VAL A 120 15.96 -16.26 -2.72
C VAL A 120 16.20 -16.73 -4.16
N GLU A 121 15.30 -16.39 -5.08
CA GLU A 121 15.41 -16.69 -6.52
C GLU A 121 16.29 -15.69 -7.28
N GLY A 122 16.80 -14.64 -6.61
CA GLY A 122 17.68 -13.64 -7.23
C GLY A 122 16.98 -12.72 -8.23
N ARG A 123 15.64 -12.62 -8.16
CA ARG A 123 14.88 -11.67 -8.99
C ARG A 123 15.11 -10.23 -8.56
N ASN A 124 15.06 -9.35 -9.54
CA ASN A 124 15.29 -7.91 -9.39
C ASN A 124 14.15 -7.08 -10.01
N ASP A 125 13.05 -7.69 -10.45
CA ASP A 125 11.91 -7.01 -11.08
C ASP A 125 10.87 -6.61 -10.02
N TRP A 126 10.94 -5.36 -9.57
CA TRP A 126 10.12 -4.84 -8.50
C TRP A 126 9.02 -3.92 -9.03
N GLN A 127 7.91 -3.88 -8.31
CA GLN A 127 6.86 -2.90 -8.44
C GLN A 127 6.65 -2.22 -7.10
N ILE A 128 6.72 -0.90 -7.08
CA ILE A 128 6.28 -0.10 -5.94
C ILE A 128 4.80 0.20 -6.09
N HIS A 129 4.06 0.03 -5.01
CA HIS A 129 2.69 0.48 -4.85
C HIS A 129 2.68 1.54 -3.79
N TRP A 130 2.04 2.68 -4.04
CA TRP A 130 1.84 3.68 -3.01
C TRP A 130 0.39 4.14 -2.98
N GLN A 131 -0.05 4.51 -1.80
CA GLN A 131 -1.37 5.03 -1.55
C GLN A 131 -1.24 6.39 -0.90
N ALA A 132 -2.01 7.35 -1.39
CA ALA A 132 -2.17 8.66 -0.79
C ALA A 132 -3.66 8.97 -0.66
N ASP A 133 -4.15 9.13 0.58
CA ASP A 133 -5.56 9.36 0.92
C ASP A 133 -6.56 8.43 0.17
N GLY A 134 -6.21 7.14 0.07
CA GLY A 134 -7.05 6.11 -0.56
C GLY A 134 -6.94 6.02 -2.08
N ARG A 135 -6.15 6.89 -2.73
CA ARG A 135 -5.78 6.75 -4.14
C ARG A 135 -4.52 5.91 -4.27
N SER A 136 -4.61 4.85 -5.06
CA SER A 136 -3.51 3.90 -5.28
C SER A 136 -2.79 4.18 -6.59
N PHE A 137 -1.47 4.03 -6.59
CA PHE A 137 -0.59 4.22 -7.73
C PHE A 137 0.48 3.13 -7.76
N SER A 138 1.05 2.84 -8.93
CA SER A 138 2.15 1.88 -9.03
C SER A 138 3.13 2.19 -10.15
N ALA A 139 4.38 1.75 -9.97
CA ALA A 139 5.45 1.87 -10.95
C ALA A 139 6.42 0.69 -10.85
N GLY A 140 6.92 0.22 -11.99
CA GLY A 140 7.95 -0.81 -12.05
C GLY A 140 9.35 -0.20 -11.91
N PHE A 141 10.28 -0.96 -11.32
CA PHE A 141 11.70 -0.63 -11.27
C PHE A 141 12.56 -1.90 -11.12
N GLN A 142 13.86 -1.74 -11.29
CA GLN A 142 14.82 -2.83 -11.12
C GLN A 142 15.89 -2.47 -10.11
N THR A 143 16.32 -3.46 -9.32
CA THR A 143 17.52 -3.36 -8.47
C THR A 143 18.75 -3.86 -9.20
N GLN A 144 19.92 -3.47 -8.71
CA GLN A 144 21.17 -4.07 -9.15
C GLN A 144 21.25 -5.52 -8.65
N PRO A 145 21.76 -6.45 -9.47
CA PRO A 145 22.00 -7.83 -9.05
C PRO A 145 22.99 -7.94 -7.87
#